data_AF-A0A210QW19-F1
#
_entry.id   AF-A0A210QW19-F1
#
_cell.length_a   1.000
_cell.length_b   1.000
_cell.length_c   1.000
_cell.angle_alpha   90.00
_cell.angle_beta   90.00
_cell.angle_gamma   90.00
#
_symmetry.space_group_name_H-M   'P 1'
#
loop_
_entity.id
_entity.type
_entity.pdbx_description
1 polymer ?
#
loop_
_entity_poly.entity_id
_entity_poly.type
_entity_poly.pdbx_seq_one_letter_code
_entity_poly.pdbx_strand_id
1 'polypeptide(L)'
;MAATAVNPAKQILGEISKGPKLQHVEVTEKNPLPSKEAITQEKTETEHRESLQTFDRNSLKKSSLSEKNPLPDAAAIQQEKTEVELRQNVENFKKEGLKHVTPCENSPVTEAKLVHNVKKFDASQLKHAETAEKNPLPDQEAINEEKKEQTFRKSVTDFDKTGLKHAATVEKQAGLPGAKEIAEEKQDEGLKTAIKTFARESLKQSKTEEKVVLPDVEAISLEKQEADFRKSLTDFDKAKLAKTSVQEKNSLPDPAAIAAEKKEQEHQNCIKSFKKEDMKRTDVREKNRLPSQDDIKAEKKGQ
;
A
#
# COMPACT_ATOMS: atom_id res chain seq x y z
N MET A 1 50.04 -14.04 83.21
CA MET A 1 49.79 -12.68 82.69
C MET A 1 48.54 -12.73 81.83
N ALA A 2 47.63 -11.77 82.02
CA ALA A 2 46.24 -11.84 81.56
C ALA A 2 46.08 -11.83 80.04
N ALA A 3 45.19 -12.69 79.52
CA ALA A 3 44.76 -12.70 78.13
C ALA A 3 43.77 -11.54 77.90
N THR A 4 44.19 -10.55 77.12
CA THR A 4 43.34 -9.43 76.73
C THR A 4 42.26 -9.93 75.78
N ALA A 5 41.05 -10.17 76.30
CA ALA A 5 39.88 -10.50 75.50
C ALA A 5 39.51 -9.30 74.62
N VAL A 6 39.82 -9.37 73.33
CA VAL A 6 39.40 -8.37 72.34
C VAL A 6 37.90 -8.50 72.15
N ASN A 7 37.15 -7.49 72.56
CA ASN A 7 35.69 -7.47 72.40
C ASN A 7 35.34 -7.24 70.91
N PRO A 8 34.74 -8.23 70.23
CA PRO A 8 34.50 -8.16 68.78
C PRO A 8 33.55 -7.03 68.39
N ALA A 9 32.63 -6.63 69.27
CA ALA A 9 31.73 -5.52 69.03
C ALA A 9 32.48 -4.17 68.96
N LYS A 10 33.52 -3.98 69.78
CA LYS A 10 34.38 -2.77 69.72
C LYS A 10 35.22 -2.73 68.45
N GLN A 11 35.63 -3.89 67.94
CA GLN A 11 36.40 -3.97 66.71
C GLN A 11 35.54 -3.63 65.49
N ILE A 12 34.33 -4.20 65.40
CA ILE A 12 33.38 -3.92 64.32
C ILE A 12 32.94 -2.44 64.34
N LEU A 13 32.66 -1.87 65.51
CA LEU A 13 32.31 -0.44 65.63
C LEU A 13 33.48 0.46 65.17
N GLY A 14 34.72 0.08 65.49
CA GLY A 14 35.92 0.74 65.00
C GLY A 14 36.09 0.62 63.47
N GLU A 15 35.72 -0.51 62.87
CA GLU A 15 35.79 -0.72 61.43
C GLU A 15 34.69 0.03 60.66
N ILE A 16 33.46 0.08 61.18
CA ILE A 16 32.36 0.83 60.56
C ILE A 16 32.60 2.34 60.65
N SER A 17 33.19 2.82 61.76
CA SER A 17 33.52 4.25 61.94
C SER A 17 34.58 4.78 60.96
N LYS A 18 35.36 3.89 60.34
CA LYS A 18 36.33 4.24 59.28
C LYS A 18 35.65 4.51 57.93
N GLY A 19 34.36 4.18 57.79
CA GLY A 19 33.57 4.32 56.58
C GLY A 19 34.00 3.35 55.48
N PRO A 20 33.08 2.72 54.72
CA PRO A 20 33.47 1.92 53.58
C PRO A 20 34.07 2.83 52.50
N LYS A 21 35.27 2.49 52.03
CA LYS A 21 35.89 3.13 50.86
C LYS A 21 35.21 2.60 49.60
N LEU A 22 33.98 3.06 49.36
CA LEU A 22 33.20 2.68 48.17
C LEU A 22 33.93 3.21 46.93
N GLN A 23 34.05 2.36 45.91
CA GLN A 23 34.57 2.80 44.63
C GLN A 23 33.60 3.83 44.05
N HIS A 24 34.13 4.98 43.64
CA HIS A 24 33.35 5.98 42.93
C HIS A 24 32.95 5.38 41.58
N VAL A 25 31.66 5.17 41.38
CA VAL A 25 31.09 4.83 40.08
C VAL A 25 30.53 6.14 39.51
N GLU A 26 31.16 6.64 38.44
CA GLU A 26 30.58 7.72 37.64
C GLU A 26 29.29 7.19 36.99
N VAL A 27 28.14 7.72 37.43
CA VAL A 27 26.85 7.42 36.80
C VAL A 27 26.81 8.20 35.50
N THR A 28 27.23 7.54 34.40
CA THR A 28 27.01 8.10 33.06
C THR A 28 25.53 7.97 32.73
N GLU A 29 24.81 9.09 32.74
CA GLU A 29 23.45 9.16 32.21
C GLU A 29 23.52 8.77 30.73
N LYS A 30 23.09 7.56 30.40
CA LYS A 30 22.93 7.09 29.03
C LYS A 30 21.67 7.76 28.46
N ASN A 31 21.74 9.07 28.26
CA ASN A 31 20.79 9.80 27.43
C ASN A 31 21.51 10.19 26.12
N PRO A 32 21.99 9.21 25.32
CA PRO A 32 22.67 9.53 24.07
C PRO A 32 21.68 10.28 23.18
N LEU A 33 22.10 11.47 22.74
CA LEU A 33 21.36 12.20 21.72
C LEU A 33 21.14 11.29 20.51
N PRO A 34 19.97 11.38 19.84
CA PRO A 34 19.71 10.61 18.63
C PRO A 34 20.87 10.76 17.64
N SER A 35 21.36 9.64 17.10
CA SER A 35 22.42 9.69 16.11
C SER A 35 21.94 10.43 14.86
N LYS A 36 22.86 11.01 14.10
CA LYS A 36 22.54 11.65 12.81
C LYS A 36 21.78 10.69 11.89
N GLU A 37 22.13 9.41 11.94
CA GLU A 37 21.46 8.32 11.20
C GLU A 37 20.02 8.10 11.67
N ALA A 38 19.78 8.04 12.98
CA ALA A 38 18.44 7.89 13.55
C ALA A 38 17.52 9.05 13.14
N ILE A 39 18.03 10.29 13.18
CA ILE A 39 17.29 11.48 12.75
C ILE A 39 16.97 11.41 11.25
N THR A 40 17.92 10.96 10.42
CA THR A 40 17.66 10.81 8.98
C THR A 40 16.64 9.72 8.68
N GLN A 41 16.69 8.60 9.41
CA GLN A 41 15.73 7.51 9.25
C GLN A 41 14.33 7.95 9.66
N GLU A 42 14.19 8.60 10.82
CA GLU A 42 12.92 9.16 11.29
C GLU A 42 12.34 10.13 10.27
N LYS A 43 13.17 11.03 9.71
CA LYS A 43 12.75 11.95 8.65
C LYS A 43 12.25 11.21 7.40
N THR A 44 12.97 10.20 6.94
CA THR A 44 12.53 9.41 5.77
C THR A 44 11.25 8.62 6.04
N GLU A 45 11.06 8.10 7.25
CA GLU A 45 9.84 7.40 7.63
C GLU A 45 8.64 8.36 7.65
N THR A 46 8.82 9.56 8.21
CA THR A 46 7.78 10.59 8.20
C THR A 46 7.39 11.00 6.77
N GLU A 47 8.37 11.19 5.88
CA GLU A 47 8.10 11.51 4.46
C GLU A 47 7.35 10.37 3.74
N HIS A 48 7.73 9.12 3.96
CA HIS A 48 7.01 7.97 3.40
C HIS A 48 5.57 7.87 3.94
N ARG A 49 5.38 8.11 5.23
CA ARG A 49 4.06 8.07 5.88
C ARG A 49 3.14 9.15 5.32
N GLU A 50 3.64 10.37 5.17
CA GLU A 50 2.90 11.48 4.56
C GLU A 50 2.55 11.18 3.11
N SER A 51 3.51 10.66 2.33
CA SER A 51 3.29 10.27 0.92
C SER A 51 2.18 9.23 0.78
N LEU A 52 2.14 8.22 1.66
CA LEU A 52 1.09 7.21 1.69
C LEU A 52 -0.26 7.79 2.15
N GLN A 53 -0.25 8.72 3.10
CA GLN A 53 -1.47 9.37 3.61
C GLN A 53 -2.14 10.24 2.53
N THR A 54 -1.36 10.94 1.71
CA THR A 54 -1.87 11.78 0.63
C THR A 54 -1.99 11.06 -0.72
N PHE A 55 -1.73 9.76 -0.76
CA PHE A 55 -1.73 8.99 -2.00
C PHE A 55 -3.11 8.93 -2.64
N ASP A 56 -3.25 9.45 -3.86
CA ASP A 56 -4.49 9.35 -4.61
C ASP A 56 -4.69 7.94 -5.14
N ARG A 57 -5.60 7.20 -4.51
CA ARG A 57 -5.96 5.84 -4.90
C ARG A 57 -6.61 5.77 -6.29
N ASN A 58 -7.13 6.87 -6.83
CA ASN A 58 -7.68 6.93 -8.18
C ASN A 58 -6.59 7.03 -9.27
N SER A 59 -5.35 7.35 -8.89
CA SER A 59 -4.19 7.35 -9.80
C SER A 59 -3.71 5.95 -10.16
N LEU A 60 -4.16 4.91 -9.44
CA LEU A 60 -3.86 3.52 -9.76
C LEU A 60 -4.52 3.12 -11.08
N LYS A 61 -3.71 2.58 -12.00
CA LYS A 61 -4.20 2.00 -13.25
C LYS A 61 -5.17 0.86 -12.93
N LYS A 62 -6.37 0.93 -13.51
CA LYS A 62 -7.36 -0.16 -13.42
C LYS A 62 -6.78 -1.41 -14.08
N SER A 63 -6.75 -2.51 -13.35
CA SER A 63 -6.41 -3.84 -13.84
C SER A 63 -7.65 -4.73 -13.77
N SER A 64 -7.90 -5.52 -14.81
CA SER A 64 -8.97 -6.51 -14.80
C SER A 64 -8.48 -7.79 -14.12
N LEU A 65 -8.94 -8.04 -12.91
CA LEU A 65 -8.78 -9.34 -12.25
C LEU A 65 -9.86 -10.28 -12.79
N SER A 66 -9.48 -11.23 -13.66
CA SER A 66 -10.38 -12.33 -14.02
C SER A 66 -10.17 -13.49 -13.04
N GLU A 67 -10.94 -13.50 -11.96
CA GLU A 67 -11.08 -14.69 -11.13
C GLU A 67 -11.93 -15.70 -11.91
N LYS A 68 -11.27 -16.72 -12.47
CA LYS A 68 -11.96 -17.81 -13.16
C LYS A 68 -12.52 -18.74 -12.09
N ASN A 69 -13.76 -18.48 -11.67
CA ASN A 69 -14.60 -19.47 -11.01
C ASN A 69 -15.59 -20.01 -12.07
N PRO A 70 -15.12 -20.83 -13.03
CA PRO A 70 -16.00 -21.39 -14.05
C PRO A 70 -17.03 -22.27 -13.34
N LEU A 71 -18.30 -21.97 -13.58
CA LEU A 71 -19.40 -22.86 -13.20
C LEU A 71 -19.21 -24.20 -13.94
N PRO A 72 -19.59 -25.34 -13.33
CA PRO A 72 -19.61 -26.62 -14.01
C PRO A 72 -20.39 -26.50 -15.32
N ASP A 73 -19.82 -27.02 -16.42
CA ASP A 73 -20.51 -27.02 -17.70
C ASP A 73 -21.66 -28.06 -17.71
N ALA A 74 -22.53 -27.98 -18.73
CA ALA A 74 -23.67 -28.87 -18.83
C ALA A 74 -23.26 -30.35 -18.96
N ALA A 75 -22.07 -30.64 -19.51
CA ALA A 75 -21.57 -31.99 -19.67
C ALA A 75 -21.14 -32.58 -18.31
N ALA A 76 -20.42 -31.81 -17.50
CA ALA A 76 -20.03 -32.19 -16.15
C ALA A 76 -21.25 -32.45 -15.26
N ILE A 77 -22.28 -31.60 -15.34
CA ILE A 77 -23.53 -31.79 -14.59
C ILE A 77 -24.27 -33.05 -15.05
N GLN A 78 -24.28 -33.34 -16.36
CA GLN A 78 -24.91 -34.55 -16.88
C GLN A 78 -24.16 -35.81 -16.45
N GLN A 79 -22.82 -35.80 -16.51
CA GLN A 79 -21.99 -36.91 -16.07
C GLN A 79 -22.20 -37.21 -14.57
N GLU A 80 -22.22 -36.17 -13.73
CA GLU A 80 -22.51 -36.33 -12.30
C GLU A 80 -23.89 -36.93 -12.07
N LYS A 81 -24.93 -36.47 -12.78
CA LYS A 81 -26.27 -37.05 -12.71
C LYS A 81 -26.31 -38.54 -13.10
N THR A 82 -25.63 -38.91 -14.19
CA THR A 82 -25.59 -40.32 -14.62
C THR A 82 -24.87 -41.22 -13.62
N GLU A 83 -23.81 -40.71 -12.97
CA GLU A 83 -23.09 -41.47 -11.97
C GLU A 83 -23.92 -41.66 -10.69
N VAL A 84 -24.62 -40.60 -10.25
CA VAL A 84 -25.55 -40.67 -9.12
C VAL A 84 -26.66 -41.68 -9.38
N GLU A 85 -27.26 -41.65 -10.58
CA GLU A 85 -28.31 -42.60 -10.97
C GLU A 85 -27.79 -44.05 -10.99
N LEU A 86 -26.59 -44.29 -11.54
CA LEU A 86 -25.98 -45.62 -11.55
C LEU A 86 -25.74 -46.14 -10.12
N ARG A 87 -25.22 -45.29 -9.23
CA ARG A 87 -25.01 -45.64 -7.82
C ARG A 87 -26.33 -46.00 -7.14
N GLN A 88 -27.39 -45.24 -7.39
CA GLN A 88 -28.72 -45.47 -6.81
C GLN A 88 -29.34 -46.77 -7.34
N ASN A 89 -29.15 -47.08 -8.62
CA ASN A 89 -29.61 -48.34 -9.23
C ASN A 89 -28.87 -49.56 -8.66
N VAL A 90 -27.57 -49.44 -8.40
CA VAL A 90 -26.79 -50.50 -7.74
C VAL A 90 -27.21 -50.68 -6.28
N GLU A 91 -27.45 -49.59 -5.56
CA GLU A 91 -27.91 -49.62 -4.16
C GLU A 91 -29.30 -50.27 -4.03
N ASN A 92 -30.21 -49.97 -4.96
CA ASN A 92 -31.56 -50.52 -4.98
C ASN A 92 -31.68 -51.87 -5.71
N PHE A 93 -30.55 -52.48 -6.11
CA PHE A 93 -30.56 -53.71 -6.87
C PHE A 93 -31.05 -54.91 -6.04
N LYS A 94 -32.26 -55.40 -6.35
CA LYS A 94 -32.87 -56.56 -5.69
C LYS A 94 -32.22 -57.86 -6.14
N LYS A 95 -31.22 -58.32 -5.39
CA LYS A 95 -30.54 -59.62 -5.61
C LYS A 95 -31.50 -60.82 -5.54
N GLU A 96 -32.64 -60.70 -4.87
CA GLU A 96 -33.63 -61.77 -4.72
C GLU A 96 -34.33 -62.15 -6.04
N GLY A 97 -34.30 -61.28 -7.06
CA GLY A 97 -34.81 -61.58 -8.41
C GLY A 97 -33.83 -62.34 -9.30
N LEU A 98 -32.57 -62.49 -8.89
CA LEU A 98 -31.58 -63.26 -9.63
C LEU A 98 -31.86 -64.75 -9.44
N LYS A 99 -32.15 -65.45 -10.53
CA LYS A 99 -32.21 -66.91 -10.52
C LYS A 99 -30.83 -67.45 -10.13
N HIS A 100 -30.76 -68.19 -9.04
CA HIS A 100 -29.56 -68.92 -8.68
C HIS A 100 -29.30 -69.99 -9.75
N VAL A 101 -28.33 -69.76 -10.61
CA VAL A 101 -27.80 -70.80 -11.50
C VAL A 101 -26.73 -71.53 -10.71
N THR A 102 -27.10 -72.66 -10.11
CA THR A 102 -26.11 -73.69 -9.75
C THR A 102 -25.48 -74.15 -11.06
N PRO A 103 -24.16 -73.98 -11.27
CA PRO A 103 -23.47 -74.70 -12.32
C PRO A 103 -23.77 -76.19 -12.09
N CYS A 104 -24.35 -76.85 -13.08
CA CYS A 104 -24.49 -78.29 -13.04
C CYS A 104 -23.08 -78.86 -13.20
N GLU A 105 -22.37 -79.06 -12.09
CA GLU A 105 -21.23 -79.95 -12.09
C GLU A 105 -21.76 -81.33 -12.46
N ASN A 106 -21.24 -81.84 -13.57
CA ASN A 106 -21.60 -83.12 -14.18
C ASN A 106 -21.60 -84.22 -13.11
N SER A 107 -22.78 -84.53 -12.58
CA SER A 107 -22.97 -85.74 -11.79
C SER A 107 -22.70 -86.93 -12.70
N PRO A 108 -21.82 -87.88 -12.34
CA PRO A 108 -21.51 -89.01 -13.20
C PRO A 108 -22.79 -89.84 -13.41
N VAL A 109 -23.34 -89.76 -14.62
CA VAL A 109 -24.41 -90.64 -15.07
C VAL A 109 -23.80 -92.03 -15.17
N THR A 110 -24.02 -92.87 -14.15
CA THR A 110 -23.57 -94.26 -14.18
C THR A 110 -24.18 -94.98 -15.38
N GLU A 111 -23.37 -95.75 -16.10
CA GLU A 111 -23.71 -96.47 -17.33
C GLU A 111 -25.02 -97.28 -17.21
N ALA A 112 -25.31 -97.83 -16.03
CA ALA A 112 -26.55 -98.55 -15.73
C ALA A 112 -27.84 -97.71 -15.85
N LYS A 113 -27.81 -96.43 -15.43
CA LYS A 113 -28.95 -95.50 -15.57
C LYS A 113 -29.15 -95.08 -17.02
N LEU A 114 -28.05 -94.91 -17.76
CA LEU A 114 -28.10 -94.58 -19.18
C LEU A 114 -28.73 -95.73 -19.99
N VAL A 115 -28.26 -96.96 -19.79
CA VAL A 115 -28.77 -98.16 -20.49
C VAL A 115 -30.25 -98.42 -20.17
N HIS A 116 -30.68 -98.23 -18.91
CA HIS A 116 -32.10 -98.38 -18.54
C HIS A 116 -32.99 -97.34 -19.23
N ASN A 117 -32.56 -96.08 -19.27
CA ASN A 117 -33.33 -95.00 -19.89
C ASN A 117 -33.38 -95.13 -21.41
N VAL A 118 -32.28 -95.55 -22.06
CA VAL A 118 -32.24 -95.82 -23.50
C VAL A 118 -33.15 -96.99 -23.88
N LYS A 119 -33.22 -98.05 -23.06
CA LYS A 119 -34.14 -99.19 -23.32
C LYS A 119 -35.62 -98.82 -23.27
N LYS A 120 -36.00 -97.81 -22.47
CA LYS A 120 -37.38 -97.32 -22.36
C LYS A 120 -37.67 -96.14 -23.30
N PHE A 121 -36.68 -95.70 -24.06
CA PHE A 121 -36.82 -94.54 -24.92
C PHE A 121 -37.54 -94.92 -26.22
N ASP A 122 -38.76 -94.43 -26.38
CA ASP A 122 -39.54 -94.58 -27.59
C ASP A 122 -39.20 -93.47 -28.58
N ALA A 123 -38.35 -93.79 -29.55
CA ALA A 123 -37.93 -92.85 -30.59
C ALA A 123 -39.08 -92.36 -31.48
N SER A 124 -40.23 -93.06 -31.51
CA SER A 124 -41.40 -92.66 -32.29
C SER A 124 -42.16 -91.47 -31.69
N GLN A 125 -41.90 -91.12 -30.44
CA GLN A 125 -42.48 -89.95 -29.77
C GLN A 125 -41.66 -88.66 -29.97
N LEU A 126 -40.51 -88.75 -30.64
CA LEU A 126 -39.74 -87.57 -31.00
C LEU A 126 -40.44 -86.82 -32.14
N LYS A 127 -40.81 -85.56 -31.89
CA LYS A 127 -41.19 -84.65 -32.96
C LYS A 127 -39.97 -84.38 -33.83
N HIS A 128 -40.12 -84.46 -35.15
CA HIS A 128 -39.09 -83.97 -36.07
C HIS A 128 -38.86 -82.48 -35.79
N ALA A 129 -37.66 -82.16 -35.30
CA ALA A 129 -37.17 -80.80 -35.19
C ALA A 129 -36.23 -80.56 -36.38
N GLU A 130 -36.67 -79.75 -37.33
CA GLU A 130 -35.84 -79.32 -38.46
C GLU A 130 -34.81 -78.31 -37.92
N THR A 131 -33.56 -78.76 -37.74
CA THR A 131 -32.47 -77.90 -37.31
C THR A 131 -31.96 -77.09 -38.50
N ALA A 132 -32.40 -75.84 -38.61
CA ALA A 132 -31.80 -74.90 -39.55
C ALA A 132 -30.44 -74.44 -38.99
N GLU A 133 -29.34 -74.74 -39.70
CA GLU A 133 -28.01 -74.24 -39.40
C GLU A 133 -27.99 -72.71 -39.55
N LYS A 134 -28.08 -71.99 -38.42
CA LYS A 134 -28.03 -70.52 -38.35
C LYS A 134 -26.60 -70.00 -38.38
N ASN A 135 -25.79 -70.49 -39.31
CA ASN A 135 -24.50 -69.88 -39.67
C ASN A 135 -24.63 -69.19 -41.03
N PRO A 136 -25.38 -68.08 -41.14
CA PRO A 136 -25.34 -67.29 -42.35
C PRO A 136 -23.91 -66.81 -42.56
N LEU A 137 -23.41 -66.99 -43.78
CA LEU A 137 -22.13 -66.41 -44.17
C LEU A 137 -22.18 -64.89 -43.97
N PRO A 138 -21.06 -64.24 -43.60
CA PRO A 138 -20.99 -62.79 -43.52
C PRO A 138 -21.52 -62.18 -44.81
N ASP A 139 -22.39 -61.18 -44.68
CA ASP A 139 -22.90 -60.46 -45.84
C ASP A 139 -21.82 -59.54 -46.43
N GLN A 140 -22.10 -59.00 -47.61
CA GLN A 140 -21.16 -58.16 -48.33
C GLN A 140 -20.81 -56.87 -47.56
N GLU A 141 -21.73 -56.39 -46.71
CA GLU A 141 -21.53 -55.21 -45.86
C GLU A 141 -20.53 -55.50 -44.75
N ALA A 142 -20.71 -56.59 -43.99
CA ALA A 142 -19.78 -57.04 -42.96
C ALA A 142 -18.36 -57.25 -43.51
N ILE A 143 -18.25 -57.86 -44.70
CA ILE A 143 -16.95 -58.06 -45.37
C ILE A 143 -16.30 -56.71 -45.75
N ASN A 144 -17.10 -55.75 -46.20
CA ASN A 144 -16.58 -54.44 -46.59
C ASN A 144 -16.18 -53.59 -45.38
N GLU A 145 -16.92 -53.67 -44.27
CA GLU A 145 -16.56 -53.04 -43.00
C GLU A 145 -15.26 -53.63 -42.44
N GLU A 146 -15.13 -54.96 -42.43
CA GLU A 146 -13.91 -55.61 -41.97
C GLU A 146 -12.69 -55.25 -42.83
N LYS A 147 -12.88 -55.13 -44.16
CA LYS A 147 -11.82 -54.62 -45.06
C LYS A 147 -11.43 -53.19 -44.74
N LYS A 148 -12.40 -52.29 -44.49
CA LYS A 148 -12.12 -50.90 -44.09
C LYS A 148 -11.32 -50.84 -42.80
N GLU A 149 -11.75 -51.58 -41.78
CA GLU A 149 -11.05 -51.67 -40.49
C GLU A 149 -9.63 -52.22 -40.66
N GLN A 150 -9.45 -53.28 -41.47
CA GLN A 150 -8.11 -53.78 -41.79
C GLN A 150 -7.23 -52.72 -42.46
N THR A 151 -7.76 -51.99 -43.44
CA THR A 151 -6.99 -50.93 -44.12
C THR A 151 -6.63 -49.79 -43.17
N PHE A 152 -7.55 -49.41 -42.29
CA PHE A 152 -7.30 -48.40 -41.27
C PHE A 152 -6.20 -48.85 -40.31
N ARG A 153 -6.30 -50.06 -39.75
CA ARG A 153 -5.27 -50.63 -38.86
C ARG A 153 -3.90 -50.66 -39.52
N LYS A 154 -3.81 -51.12 -40.77
CA LYS A 154 -2.54 -51.11 -41.53
C LYS A 154 -1.98 -49.70 -41.71
N SER A 155 -2.83 -48.72 -42.02
CA SER A 155 -2.40 -47.32 -42.16
C SER A 155 -1.85 -46.73 -40.86
N VAL A 156 -2.39 -47.15 -39.70
CA VAL A 156 -1.93 -46.72 -38.38
C VAL A 156 -0.64 -47.44 -37.98
N THR A 157 -0.49 -48.73 -38.30
CA THR A 157 0.73 -49.48 -38.01
C THR A 157 1.91 -49.02 -38.87
N ASP A 158 1.64 -48.73 -40.14
CA ASP A 158 2.66 -48.33 -41.11
C ASP A 158 2.87 -46.80 -41.14
N PHE A 159 2.26 -46.09 -40.19
CA PHE A 159 2.31 -44.64 -40.12
C PHE A 159 3.75 -44.17 -39.83
N ASP A 160 4.33 -43.47 -40.80
CA ASP A 160 5.67 -42.91 -40.72
C ASP A 160 5.71 -41.70 -39.78
N LYS A 161 6.32 -41.90 -38.61
CA LYS A 161 6.50 -40.86 -37.59
C LYS A 161 7.66 -39.92 -37.88
N THR A 162 8.52 -40.22 -38.87
CA THR A 162 9.73 -39.43 -39.15
C THR A 162 9.42 -38.03 -39.70
N GLY A 163 8.23 -37.85 -40.28
CA GLY A 163 7.73 -36.56 -40.76
C GLY A 163 7.02 -35.69 -39.70
N LEU A 164 6.79 -36.21 -38.48
CA LEU A 164 6.16 -35.44 -37.41
C LEU A 164 7.16 -34.47 -36.79
N LYS A 165 6.87 -33.17 -36.90
CA LYS A 165 7.62 -32.13 -36.18
C LYS A 165 7.35 -32.27 -34.68
N HIS A 166 8.41 -32.28 -33.86
CA HIS A 166 8.26 -32.14 -32.42
C HIS A 166 7.62 -30.78 -32.10
N ALA A 167 6.46 -30.81 -31.43
CA ALA A 167 5.94 -29.62 -30.78
C ALA A 167 6.74 -29.43 -29.48
N ALA A 168 7.54 -28.37 -29.41
CA ALA A 168 8.19 -27.97 -28.16
C ALA A 168 7.10 -27.45 -27.21
N THR A 169 6.59 -28.32 -26.34
CA THR A 169 5.71 -27.91 -25.25
C THR A 169 6.56 -27.19 -24.22
N VAL A 170 6.46 -25.86 -24.18
CA VAL A 170 6.94 -25.07 -23.04
C VAL A 170 5.94 -25.30 -21.91
N GLU A 171 6.14 -26.39 -21.17
CA GLU A 171 5.50 -26.55 -19.88
C GLU A 171 6.09 -25.47 -18.97
N LYS A 172 5.27 -24.52 -18.51
CA LYS A 172 5.66 -23.69 -17.38
C LYS A 172 5.72 -24.61 -16.18
N GLN A 173 6.86 -25.27 -15.95
CA GLN A 173 7.24 -25.62 -14.59
C GLN A 173 7.25 -24.28 -13.84
N ALA A 174 6.19 -24.01 -13.07
CA ALA A 174 6.37 -23.24 -11.86
C ALA A 174 7.45 -24.00 -11.10
N GLY A 175 8.66 -23.45 -11.08
CA GLY A 175 9.82 -24.10 -10.49
C GLY A 175 9.48 -24.51 -9.06
N LEU A 176 10.09 -25.61 -8.62
CA LEU A 176 10.20 -25.88 -7.19
C LEU A 176 10.63 -24.59 -6.48
N PRO A 177 10.06 -24.28 -5.31
CA PRO A 177 10.39 -23.07 -4.59
C PRO A 177 11.91 -22.97 -4.45
N GLY A 178 12.44 -21.80 -4.81
CA GLY A 178 13.88 -21.57 -4.80
C GLY A 178 14.45 -21.70 -3.40
N ALA A 179 15.76 -21.97 -3.28
CA ALA A 179 16.42 -22.08 -1.98
C ALA A 179 16.20 -20.83 -1.08
N LYS A 180 16.02 -19.66 -1.69
CA LYS A 180 15.68 -18.41 -0.99
C LYS A 180 14.27 -18.43 -0.40
N GLU A 181 13.28 -18.86 -1.19
CA GLU A 181 11.87 -18.93 -0.76
C GLU A 181 11.70 -19.95 0.37
N ILE A 182 12.40 -21.09 0.28
CA ILE A 182 12.43 -22.11 1.34
C ILE A 182 13.10 -21.57 2.62
N ALA A 183 14.15 -20.75 2.49
CA ALA A 183 14.82 -20.15 3.63
C ALA A 183 13.95 -19.09 4.32
N GLU A 184 13.26 -18.25 3.56
CA GLU A 184 12.28 -17.28 4.07
C GLU A 184 11.11 -18.00 4.78
N GLU A 185 10.54 -19.03 4.16
CA GLU A 185 9.45 -19.82 4.78
C GLU A 185 9.90 -20.48 6.11
N LYS A 186 11.14 -20.98 6.18
CA LYS A 186 11.70 -21.51 7.43
C LYS A 186 11.89 -20.45 8.51
N GLN A 187 12.27 -19.23 8.14
CA GLN A 187 12.36 -18.12 9.10
C GLN A 187 10.98 -17.74 9.62
N ASP A 188 9.98 -17.64 8.74
CA ASP A 188 8.61 -17.29 9.09
C ASP A 188 7.96 -18.34 10.01
N GLU A 189 8.11 -19.63 9.71
CA GLU A 189 7.63 -20.69 10.61
C GLU A 189 8.37 -20.70 11.95
N GLY A 190 9.66 -20.34 11.96
CA GLY A 190 10.44 -20.15 13.19
C GLY A 190 9.88 -19.01 14.06
N LEU A 191 9.61 -17.85 13.46
CA LEU A 191 9.02 -16.70 14.14
C LEU A 191 7.62 -17.00 14.67
N LYS A 192 6.78 -17.63 13.85
CA LYS A 192 5.42 -18.02 14.21
C LYS A 192 5.40 -19.00 15.38
N THR A 193 6.31 -19.96 15.38
CA THR A 193 6.47 -20.90 16.50
C THR A 193 6.94 -20.17 17.75
N ALA A 194 7.95 -19.30 17.65
CA ALA A 194 8.48 -18.54 18.78
C ALA A 194 7.42 -17.62 19.41
N ILE A 195 6.58 -16.96 18.60
CA ILE A 195 5.46 -16.13 19.08
C ILE A 195 4.41 -17.01 19.76
N LYS A 196 4.08 -18.16 19.18
CA LYS A 196 3.06 -19.08 19.74
C LYS A 196 3.49 -19.67 21.09
N THR A 197 4.79 -19.96 21.26
CA THR A 197 5.34 -20.52 22.50
C THR A 197 5.89 -19.47 23.46
N PHE A 198 5.75 -18.18 23.13
CA PHE A 198 6.27 -17.10 23.95
C PHE A 198 5.56 -17.05 25.31
N ALA A 199 6.33 -17.26 26.38
CA ALA A 199 5.86 -17.19 27.75
C ALA A 199 5.61 -15.72 28.14
N ARG A 200 4.34 -15.30 28.16
CA ARG A 200 3.96 -13.91 28.46
C ARG A 200 4.31 -13.52 29.89
N GLU A 201 4.40 -14.48 30.82
CA GLU A 201 4.88 -14.26 32.17
C GLU A 201 6.37 -13.87 32.27
N SER A 202 7.15 -14.09 31.21
CA SER A 202 8.56 -13.65 31.16
C SER A 202 8.71 -12.14 30.89
N LEU A 203 7.64 -11.46 30.49
CA LEU A 203 7.65 -10.01 30.32
C LEU A 203 7.68 -9.31 31.68
N LYS A 204 8.64 -8.40 31.85
CA LYS A 204 8.68 -7.52 33.01
C LYS A 204 7.42 -6.66 33.03
N GLN A 205 6.68 -6.70 34.14
CA GLN A 205 5.54 -5.82 34.35
C GLN A 205 6.04 -4.39 34.56
N SER A 206 5.60 -3.48 33.70
CA SER A 206 5.81 -2.04 33.90
C SER A 206 4.67 -1.49 34.75
N LYS A 207 4.99 -0.96 35.93
CA LYS A 207 4.03 -0.20 36.74
C LYS A 207 3.87 1.19 36.10
N THR A 208 2.76 1.42 35.40
CA THR A 208 2.40 2.75 34.91
C THR A 208 1.82 3.58 36.06
N GLU A 209 2.51 4.65 36.43
CA GLU A 209 1.98 5.68 37.33
C GLU A 209 1.41 6.80 36.46
N GLU A 210 0.09 6.92 36.44
CA GLU A 210 -0.61 8.03 35.80
C GLU A 210 -0.35 9.31 36.62
N LYS A 211 0.41 10.25 36.07
CA LYS A 211 0.53 11.58 36.66
C LYS A 211 -0.75 12.37 36.38
N VAL A 212 -1.78 12.16 37.20
CA VAL A 212 -2.90 13.10 37.29
C VAL A 212 -2.43 14.31 38.09
N VAL A 213 -1.74 15.23 37.42
CA VAL A 213 -1.43 16.54 38.02
C VAL A 213 -2.65 17.42 37.79
N LEU A 214 -3.33 17.80 38.88
CA LEU A 214 -4.37 18.83 38.82
C LEU A 214 -3.75 20.14 38.29
N PRO A 215 -4.48 20.94 37.49
CA PRO A 215 -4.02 22.27 37.12
C PRO A 215 -3.64 23.06 38.36
N ASP A 216 -2.49 23.74 38.32
CA ASP A 216 -2.07 24.58 39.42
C ASP A 216 -3.00 25.80 39.57
N VAL A 217 -2.93 26.44 40.74
CA VAL A 217 -3.77 27.59 41.09
C VAL A 217 -3.51 28.77 40.12
N GLU A 218 -2.31 28.85 39.56
CA GLU A 218 -1.92 29.88 38.59
C GLU A 218 -2.61 29.68 37.25
N ALA A 219 -2.60 28.46 36.70
CA ALA A 219 -3.29 28.11 35.46
C ALA A 219 -4.79 28.36 35.56
N ILE A 220 -5.42 27.98 36.68
CA ILE A 220 -6.85 28.24 36.93
C ILE A 220 -7.13 29.74 37.02
N SER A 221 -6.25 30.50 37.64
CA SER A 221 -6.40 31.96 37.78
C SER A 221 -6.26 32.65 36.43
N LEU A 222 -5.31 32.21 35.60
CA LEU A 222 -5.09 32.74 34.26
C LEU A 222 -6.29 32.47 33.35
N GLU A 223 -6.84 31.25 33.38
CA GLU A 223 -8.01 30.87 32.61
C GLU A 223 -9.24 31.70 33.00
N LYS A 224 -9.45 31.93 34.30
CA LYS A 224 -10.53 32.81 34.78
C LYS A 224 -10.36 34.25 34.31
N GLN A 225 -9.14 34.78 34.37
CA GLN A 225 -8.85 36.14 33.90
C GLN A 225 -9.12 36.29 32.40
N GLU A 226 -8.72 35.30 31.59
CA GLU A 226 -8.98 35.30 30.15
C GLU A 226 -10.49 35.20 29.85
N ALA A 227 -11.21 34.35 30.58
CA ALA A 227 -12.66 34.23 30.45
C ALA A 227 -13.37 35.55 30.76
N ASP A 228 -12.98 36.23 31.85
CA ASP A 228 -13.53 37.53 32.23
C ASP A 228 -13.21 38.62 31.20
N PHE A 229 -11.99 38.61 30.65
CA PHE A 229 -11.59 39.53 29.59
C PHE A 229 -12.42 39.34 28.32
N ARG A 230 -12.58 38.09 27.87
CA ARG A 230 -13.42 37.76 26.69
C ARG A 230 -14.86 38.19 26.91
N LYS A 231 -15.42 37.97 28.11
CA LYS A 231 -16.76 38.41 28.46
C LYS A 231 -16.90 39.94 28.46
N SER A 232 -15.87 40.66 28.90
CA SER A 232 -15.86 42.13 28.81
C SER A 232 -15.85 42.65 27.38
N LEU A 233 -15.27 41.91 26.42
CA LEU A 233 -15.31 42.27 25.01
C LEU A 233 -16.67 42.00 24.38
N THR A 234 -17.34 40.91 24.77
CA THR A 234 -18.68 40.59 24.25
C THR A 234 -19.76 41.52 24.80
N ASP A 235 -19.64 41.90 26.08
CA ASP A 235 -20.60 42.77 26.77
C ASP A 235 -20.32 44.27 26.50
N PHE A 236 -19.41 44.58 25.57
CA PHE A 236 -19.05 45.95 25.22
C PHE A 236 -20.20 46.68 24.51
N ASP A 237 -20.77 47.65 25.21
CA ASP A 237 -21.84 48.50 24.68
C ASP A 237 -21.28 49.54 23.69
N LYS A 238 -21.42 49.23 22.40
CA LYS A 238 -21.03 50.11 21.28
C LYS A 238 -21.73 51.48 21.32
N ALA A 239 -22.87 51.63 22.00
CA ALA A 239 -23.55 52.90 22.12
C ALA A 239 -22.83 53.88 23.06
N LYS A 240 -21.97 53.39 23.95
CA LYS A 240 -21.12 54.20 24.84
C LYS A 240 -19.84 54.69 24.18
N LEU A 241 -19.55 54.26 22.94
CA LEU A 241 -18.41 54.75 22.20
C LEU A 241 -18.65 56.21 21.80
N ALA A 242 -17.71 57.10 22.16
CA ALA A 242 -17.80 58.51 21.80
C ALA A 242 -17.85 58.66 20.27
N LYS A 243 -18.90 59.32 19.77
CA LYS A 243 -19.02 59.64 18.34
C LYS A 243 -17.99 60.71 17.98
N THR A 244 -17.02 60.37 17.16
CA THR A 244 -16.10 61.34 16.57
C THR A 244 -16.71 61.92 15.29
N SER A 245 -16.90 63.24 15.24
CA SER A 245 -17.34 63.95 14.04
C SER A 245 -16.19 64.01 13.04
N VAL A 246 -16.35 63.37 11.88
CA VAL A 246 -15.37 63.44 10.78
C VAL A 246 -15.67 64.72 9.99
N GLN A 247 -14.80 65.73 10.09
CA GLN A 247 -14.84 66.86 9.16
C GLN A 247 -14.04 66.51 7.90
N GLU A 248 -14.76 66.29 6.80
CA GLU A 248 -14.17 66.18 5.47
C GLU A 248 -13.69 67.57 5.01
N LYS A 249 -12.37 67.77 4.93
CA LYS A 249 -11.73 69.02 4.49
C LYS A 249 -11.74 69.17 2.95
N ASN A 250 -12.91 69.05 2.33
CA ASN A 250 -13.09 69.36 0.91
C ASN A 250 -13.68 70.76 0.75
N SER A 251 -12.89 71.79 1.10
CA SER A 251 -13.25 73.18 0.83
C SER A 251 -12.82 73.54 -0.59
N LEU A 252 -13.73 74.14 -1.36
CA LEU A 252 -13.40 74.71 -2.68
C LEU A 252 -12.28 75.75 -2.53
N PRO A 253 -11.34 75.84 -3.50
CA PRO A 253 -10.29 76.85 -3.45
C PRO A 253 -10.90 78.25 -3.39
N ASP A 254 -10.32 79.12 -2.56
CA ASP A 254 -10.83 80.47 -2.38
C ASP A 254 -10.55 81.36 -3.63
N PRO A 255 -11.27 82.47 -3.81
CA PRO A 255 -11.08 83.35 -4.96
C PRO A 255 -9.65 83.91 -5.08
N ALA A 256 -8.90 84.02 -3.97
CA ALA A 256 -7.54 84.52 -3.97
C ALA A 256 -6.56 83.49 -4.55
N ALA A 257 -6.72 82.21 -4.20
CA ALA A 257 -5.96 81.09 -4.77
C ALA A 257 -6.19 80.97 -6.28
N ILE A 258 -7.45 81.09 -6.72
CA ILE A 258 -7.79 81.06 -8.16
C ILE A 258 -7.17 82.27 -8.90
N ALA A 259 -7.20 83.46 -8.31
CA ALA A 259 -6.61 84.65 -8.91
C ALA A 259 -5.07 84.56 -8.99
N ALA A 260 -4.42 84.00 -7.97
CA ALA A 260 -2.98 83.77 -7.96
C ALA A 260 -2.57 82.79 -9.07
N GLU A 261 -3.29 81.66 -9.21
CA GLU A 261 -3.04 80.69 -10.25
C GLU A 261 -3.21 81.29 -11.67
N LYS A 262 -4.26 82.10 -11.87
CA LYS A 262 -4.48 82.79 -13.15
C LYS A 262 -3.33 83.73 -13.50
N LYS A 263 -2.82 84.50 -12.52
CA LYS A 263 -1.68 85.41 -12.72
C LYS A 263 -0.40 84.64 -13.09
N GLU A 264 -0.19 83.48 -12.49
CA GLU A 264 0.96 82.63 -12.81
C GLU A 264 0.84 82.03 -14.21
N GLN A 265 -0.35 81.57 -14.61
CA GLN A 265 -0.59 81.12 -15.98
C GLN A 265 -0.35 82.23 -17.00
N GLU A 266 -0.80 83.46 -16.74
CA GLU A 266 -0.53 84.62 -17.60
C GLU A 266 0.98 84.88 -17.73
N HIS A 267 1.73 84.80 -16.63
CA HIS A 267 3.18 84.95 -16.64
C HIS A 267 3.87 83.85 -17.47
N GLN A 268 3.49 82.59 -17.26
CA GLN A 268 4.03 81.48 -18.05
C GLN A 268 3.71 81.63 -19.54
N ASN A 269 2.51 82.08 -19.89
CA ASN A 269 2.13 82.30 -21.28
C ASN A 269 2.90 83.45 -21.91
N CYS A 270 3.14 84.54 -21.17
CA CYS A 270 3.97 85.65 -21.62
C CYS A 270 5.41 85.20 -21.91
N ILE A 271 6.01 84.38 -21.03
CA ILE A 271 7.34 83.81 -21.28
C ILE A 271 7.34 82.90 -22.51
N LYS A 272 6.35 82.01 -22.63
CA LYS A 272 6.25 81.06 -23.76
C LYS A 272 6.06 81.76 -25.11
N SER A 273 5.41 82.91 -25.13
CA SER A 273 5.13 83.68 -26.35
C SER A 273 6.21 84.72 -26.69
N PHE A 274 7.23 84.88 -25.84
CA PHE A 274 8.31 85.83 -26.05
C PHE A 274 9.22 85.41 -27.21
N LYS A 275 9.41 86.30 -28.19
CA LYS A 275 10.31 86.07 -29.32
C LYS A 275 11.66 86.70 -29.05
N LYS A 276 12.73 85.94 -29.31
CA LYS A 276 14.12 86.42 -29.12
C LYS A 276 14.45 87.61 -30.03
N GLU A 277 13.78 87.73 -31.18
CA GLU A 277 13.96 88.85 -32.10
C GLU A 277 13.55 90.20 -31.49
N ASP A 278 12.70 90.22 -30.47
CA ASP A 278 12.25 91.45 -29.79
C ASP A 278 13.30 92.00 -28.80
N MET A 279 14.40 91.27 -28.55
CA MET A 279 15.52 91.77 -27.74
C MET A 279 16.42 92.71 -28.53
N LYS A 280 16.64 93.92 -27.99
CA LYS A 280 17.63 94.85 -28.52
C LYS A 280 19.04 94.25 -28.41
N ARG A 281 19.75 94.19 -29.54
CA ARG A 281 21.15 93.76 -29.59
C ARG A 281 22.00 94.81 -28.88
N THR A 282 22.79 94.37 -27.90
CA THR A 282 23.69 95.26 -27.14
C THR A 282 25.12 94.88 -27.48
N ASP A 283 25.87 95.82 -28.06
CA ASP A 283 27.30 95.62 -28.34
C ASP A 283 28.12 95.90 -27.09
N VAL A 284 28.82 94.88 -26.60
CA VAL A 284 29.69 94.99 -25.42
C VAL A 284 31.02 95.59 -25.88
N ARG A 285 31.38 96.77 -25.34
CA ARG A 285 32.66 97.43 -25.63
C ARG A 285 33.56 97.32 -24.41
N GLU A 286 34.54 96.41 -24.46
CA GLU A 286 35.54 96.22 -23.43
C GLU A 286 36.51 97.43 -23.40
N LYS A 287 36.52 98.19 -22.30
CA LYS A 287 37.41 99.34 -22.12
C LYS A 287 38.65 98.95 -21.32
N ASN A 288 39.54 98.14 -21.89
CA ASN A 288 40.87 97.94 -21.31
C ASN A 288 41.78 99.08 -21.77
N ARG A 289 41.88 100.16 -20.98
CA ARG A 289 42.98 101.12 -21.13
C ARG A 289 44.08 100.78 -20.13
N LEU A 290 45.31 100.68 -20.64
CA LEU A 290 46.50 100.58 -19.81
C LEU A 290 46.65 101.85 -18.94
N PRO A 291 47.14 101.74 -17.69
CA PRO A 291 47.36 102.89 -16.82
C PRO A 291 48.26 103.93 -17.50
N SER A 292 47.86 105.20 -17.43
CA SER A 292 48.64 106.32 -17.96
C SER A 292 49.83 106.65 -17.04
N GLN A 293 50.78 107.42 -17.56
CA GLN A 293 51.96 107.82 -16.77
C GLN A 293 51.57 108.70 -15.57
N ASP A 294 50.43 109.38 -15.63
CA ASP A 294 49.90 110.17 -14.52
C ASP A 294 49.28 109.27 -13.45
N ASP A 295 48.62 108.17 -13.84
CA ASP A 295 48.12 107.16 -12.90
C ASP A 295 49.27 106.55 -12.10
N ILE A 296 50.40 106.25 -12.76
CA ILE A 296 51.61 105.70 -12.11
C ILE A 296 52.29 106.75 -11.22
N LYS A 297 52.33 108.02 -11.62
CA LYS A 297 52.94 109.11 -10.82
C LYS A 297 52.12 109.44 -9.58
N ALA A 298 50.79 109.41 -9.68
CA ALA A 298 49.91 109.62 -8.53
C ALA A 298 50.12 108.53 -7.46
N GLU A 299 50.29 107.28 -7.88
CA GLU A 299 50.54 106.16 -6.96
C GLU A 299 51.91 106.27 -6.27
N LYS A 300 52.95 106.75 -6.96
CA LYS A 300 54.28 106.98 -6.37
C LYS A 300 54.37 108.16 -5.39
N LYS A 301 53.39 109.07 -5.38
CA LYS A 301 53.33 110.20 -4.44
C LYS A 301 52.55 109.89 -3.16
N GLY A 302 51.83 108.76 -3.13
CA GLY A 302 51.04 108.30 -1.99
C GLY A 302 51.73 107.25 -1.10
N GLN A 303 53.05 107.03 -1.27
CA GLN A 303 53.89 106.15 -0.44
C GLN A 303 54.98 106.93 0.27
#